data_AF-A0A930U5M2-F1
#
_entry.id   AF-A0A930U5M2-F1
#
_cell.length_a   1.000
_cell.length_b   1.000
_cell.length_c   1.000
_cell.angle_alpha   90.00
_cell.angle_beta   90.00
_cell.angle_gamma   90.00
#
_symmetry.space_group_name_H-M   'P 1'
#
loop_
_entity.id
_entity.type
_entity.pdbx_description
1 polymer ?
#
loop_
_entity_poly.entity_id
_entity_poly.type
_entity_poly.pdbx_seq_one_letter_code
_entity_poly.pdbx_strand_id
1 'polypeptide(L)'
;MNNKVNLFILIPESNPKFNWICNLDILIDETNAITYLKNLELYKKSINLENYNGYYDENSFLELVNHFEILDDYFYPNKLKRKLISLYQDFSDWRGNKKQISENIYQIFNQNIENHTLCEISQRKHNVSDENFALLNHIFINNNHIEITINQEHSNTFEILSDESQLINWFTENRIPQRKFQAIQKHDIRKPLFRNGEWRYPLYRSSINPQDILKTAIGLTKKELFGYDSNKKMFIVFKYENVEHENQYHGYHVELDSDEVNSVIKNKLLYK
;
A
#
# COMPACT_ATOMS: atom_id res chain seq x y z
N MET A 1 -20.03 7.44 -3.82
CA MET A 1 -18.76 8.21 -3.65
C MET A 1 -17.64 7.22 -3.91
N ASN A 2 -16.66 7.58 -4.74
CA ASN A 2 -15.57 6.68 -5.07
C ASN A 2 -14.60 6.66 -3.88
N ASN A 3 -14.95 5.92 -2.83
CA ASN A 3 -14.25 5.97 -1.56
C ASN A 3 -12.87 5.36 -1.73
N LYS A 4 -11.84 6.19 -1.63
CA LYS A 4 -10.43 5.83 -1.73
C LYS A 4 -9.72 6.24 -0.45
N VAL A 5 -8.70 5.49 -0.10
CA VAL A 5 -7.76 5.91 0.95
C VAL A 5 -6.68 6.81 0.35
N ASN A 6 -5.99 7.59 1.18
CA ASN A 6 -4.90 8.46 0.73
C ASN A 6 -3.55 7.92 1.19
N LEU A 7 -2.61 7.72 0.27
CA LEU A 7 -1.26 7.24 0.55
C LEU A 7 -0.25 8.31 0.16
N PHE A 8 0.50 8.82 1.12
CA PHE A 8 1.57 9.80 0.90
C PHE A 8 2.92 9.10 0.97
N ILE A 9 3.78 9.31 -0.02
CA ILE A 9 5.18 8.86 0.04
C ILE A 9 6.01 9.97 0.68
N LEU A 10 6.76 9.61 1.71
CA LEU A 10 7.79 10.47 2.28
C LEU A 10 9.11 10.24 1.52
N ILE A 11 9.62 11.30 0.91
CA ILE A 11 10.86 11.30 0.12
C ILE A 11 11.97 11.94 0.96
N PRO A 12 13.15 11.32 1.11
CA PRO A 12 14.30 11.92 1.80
C PRO A 12 14.71 13.27 1.19
N GLU A 13 15.29 14.16 2.00
CA GLU A 13 15.63 15.53 1.61
C GLU A 13 17.14 15.70 1.37
N SER A 14 17.55 16.55 0.42
CA SER A 14 18.99 16.80 0.17
C SER A 14 19.68 17.54 1.32
N ASN A 15 18.96 18.46 1.96
CA ASN A 15 19.47 19.31 3.04
C ASN A 15 18.40 19.45 4.13
N PRO A 16 18.16 18.39 4.92
CA PRO A 16 17.08 18.39 5.87
C PRO A 16 17.29 19.47 6.92
N LYS A 17 16.26 20.30 7.12
CA LYS A 17 16.26 21.34 8.17
C LYS A 17 16.30 20.71 9.57
N PHE A 18 15.84 19.46 9.70
CA PHE A 18 15.70 18.77 10.96
C PHE A 18 16.50 17.47 10.99
N ASN A 19 17.16 17.20 12.11
CA ASN A 19 18.03 16.03 12.29
C ASN A 19 17.31 14.68 12.30
N TRP A 20 15.99 14.68 12.49
CA TRP A 20 15.16 13.47 12.44
C TRP A 20 14.72 13.12 11.02
N ILE A 21 14.97 13.98 10.03
CA ILE A 21 14.77 13.67 8.62
C ILE A 21 16.09 13.10 8.06
N CYS A 22 15.99 11.99 7.34
CA CYS A 22 17.11 11.39 6.65
C CYS A 22 17.53 12.23 5.43
N ASN A 23 18.83 12.45 5.30
CA ASN A 23 19.44 13.12 4.16
C ASN A 23 19.52 12.19 2.94
N LEU A 24 19.37 12.68 1.71
CA LEU A 24 19.57 11.91 0.48
C LEU A 24 20.93 11.23 0.35
N ASP A 25 21.96 11.68 1.06
CA ASP A 25 23.31 11.11 1.06
C ASP A 25 23.35 9.61 1.41
N ILE A 26 22.32 9.05 2.08
CA ILE A 26 22.23 7.58 2.27
C ILE A 26 22.17 6.85 0.93
N LEU A 27 21.65 7.49 -0.12
CA LEU A 27 21.51 6.96 -1.47
C LEU A 27 22.73 7.26 -2.36
N ILE A 28 23.86 7.72 -1.82
CA ILE A 28 25.07 8.00 -2.63
C ILE A 28 25.70 6.74 -3.22
N ASP A 29 25.46 5.58 -2.61
CA ASP A 29 25.93 4.28 -3.09
C ASP A 29 24.92 3.63 -4.04
N GLU A 30 25.41 3.06 -5.15
CA GLU A 30 24.57 2.40 -6.15
C GLU A 30 23.72 1.26 -5.55
N THR A 31 24.26 0.51 -4.58
CA THR A 31 23.54 -0.59 -3.92
C THR A 31 22.35 -0.06 -3.13
N ASN A 32 22.52 1.06 -2.42
CA ASN A 32 21.45 1.71 -1.67
C ASN A 32 20.39 2.28 -2.61
N ALA A 33 20.80 2.93 -3.70
CA ALA A 33 19.88 3.44 -4.73
C ALA A 33 19.08 2.30 -5.40
N ILE A 34 19.74 1.18 -5.76
CA ILE A 34 19.07 0.01 -6.32
C ILE A 34 18.09 -0.59 -5.31
N THR A 35 18.47 -0.69 -4.04
CA THR A 35 17.62 -1.22 -2.96
C THR A 35 16.41 -0.32 -2.74
N TYR A 36 16.60 1.00 -2.73
CA TYR A 36 15.52 1.98 -2.68
C TYR A 36 14.49 1.74 -3.80
N LEU A 37 14.93 1.65 -5.06
CA LEU A 37 14.04 1.42 -6.20
C LEU A 37 13.34 0.05 -6.15
N LYS A 38 14.05 -1.00 -5.71
CA LYS A 38 13.46 -2.34 -5.53
C LYS A 38 12.36 -2.34 -4.49
N ASN A 39 12.56 -1.65 -3.37
CA ASN A 39 11.57 -1.56 -2.31
C ASN A 39 10.30 -0.81 -2.78
N LEU A 40 10.45 0.32 -3.47
CA LEU A 40 9.28 1.02 -4.03
C LEU A 40 8.52 0.18 -5.05
N GLU A 41 9.25 -0.55 -5.92
CA GLU A 41 8.64 -1.47 -6.86
C GLU A 41 7.86 -2.58 -6.15
N LEU A 42 8.40 -3.12 -5.06
CA LEU A 42 7.75 -4.11 -4.21
C LEU A 42 6.48 -3.54 -3.57
N TYR A 43 6.57 -2.35 -2.96
CA TYR A 43 5.42 -1.65 -2.37
C TYR A 43 4.31 -1.45 -3.38
N LYS A 44 4.60 -0.90 -4.57
CA LYS A 44 3.61 -0.73 -5.64
C LYS A 44 2.97 -2.05 -6.07
N LYS A 45 3.75 -3.12 -6.20
CA LYS A 45 3.22 -4.44 -6.55
C LYS A 45 2.32 -5.01 -5.45
N SER A 46 2.62 -4.76 -4.18
CA SER A 46 1.87 -5.29 -3.04
C SER A 46 0.47 -4.68 -2.89
N ILE A 47 0.30 -3.41 -3.31
CA ILE A 47 -0.98 -2.67 -3.20
C ILE A 47 -1.66 -2.41 -4.54
N ASN A 48 -1.24 -3.08 -5.62
CA ASN A 48 -1.72 -2.83 -6.99
C ASN A 48 -3.24 -3.04 -7.18
N LEU A 49 -3.88 -3.85 -6.33
CA LEU A 49 -5.33 -4.08 -6.36
C LEU A 49 -6.09 -3.20 -5.37
N GLU A 50 -5.41 -2.42 -4.55
CA GLU A 50 -6.04 -1.55 -3.57
C GLU A 50 -6.65 -0.32 -4.23
N ASN A 51 -7.51 0.38 -3.50
CA ASN A 51 -8.19 1.57 -3.98
C ASN A 51 -7.68 2.79 -3.21
N TYR A 52 -6.71 3.50 -3.79
CA TYR A 52 -6.07 4.64 -3.14
C TYR A 52 -5.81 5.79 -4.11
N ASN A 53 -5.62 6.99 -3.55
CA ASN A 53 -5.01 8.14 -4.19
C ASN A 53 -3.57 8.24 -3.66
N GLY A 54 -2.59 8.17 -4.56
CA GLY A 54 -1.18 8.29 -4.21
C GLY A 54 -0.71 9.73 -4.34
N TYR A 55 0.05 10.22 -3.36
CA TYR A 55 0.60 11.57 -3.33
C TYR A 55 2.12 11.59 -3.09
N TYR A 56 2.80 12.55 -3.70
CA TYR A 56 4.21 12.86 -3.44
C TYR A 56 4.45 14.38 -3.47
N ASP A 57 5.58 14.80 -2.92
CA ASP A 57 6.07 16.19 -2.97
C ASP A 57 6.93 16.42 -4.21
N GLU A 58 6.48 17.25 -5.15
CA GLU A 58 7.25 17.54 -6.38
C GLU A 58 8.64 18.12 -6.10
N ASN A 59 8.81 18.98 -5.09
CA ASN A 59 10.10 19.59 -4.80
C ASN A 59 11.10 18.53 -4.32
N SER A 60 10.71 17.71 -3.33
CA SER A 60 11.56 16.62 -2.83
C SER A 60 11.83 15.56 -3.91
N PHE A 61 10.85 15.30 -4.78
CA PHE A 61 11.02 14.39 -5.91
C PHE A 61 12.04 14.90 -6.93
N LEU A 62 12.02 16.21 -7.25
CA LEU A 62 13.00 16.80 -8.16
C LEU A 62 14.43 16.73 -7.58
N GLU A 63 14.59 16.95 -6.28
CA GLU A 63 15.89 16.75 -5.60
C GLU A 63 16.37 15.30 -5.71
N LEU A 64 15.47 14.33 -5.45
CA LEU A 64 15.78 12.91 -5.62
C LEU A 64 16.14 12.55 -7.07
N VAL A 65 15.44 13.10 -8.06
CA VAL A 65 15.75 12.89 -9.48
C VAL A 65 17.14 13.42 -9.84
N ASN A 66 17.49 14.62 -9.36
CA ASN A 66 18.81 15.21 -9.57
C ASN A 66 19.91 14.38 -8.89
N HIS A 67 19.64 13.85 -7.69
CA HIS A 67 20.55 12.93 -7.00
C HIS A 67 20.83 11.68 -7.84
N PHE A 68 19.79 11.09 -8.44
CA PHE A 68 19.92 9.91 -9.30
C PHE A 68 20.58 10.21 -10.64
N GLU A 69 20.45 11.43 -11.16
CA GLU A 69 21.16 11.89 -12.36
C GLU A 69 22.67 11.95 -12.14
N ILE A 70 23.09 12.52 -11.01
CA ILE A 70 24.51 12.56 -10.62
C ILE A 70 25.08 11.14 -10.52
N LEU A 71 24.35 10.18 -9.94
CA LEU A 71 24.80 8.79 -9.86
C LEU A 71 24.87 8.09 -11.23
N ASP A 72 23.86 8.29 -12.08
CA ASP A 72 23.80 7.68 -13.42
C ASP A 72 24.99 8.13 -14.30
N ASP A 73 25.52 9.35 -14.10
CA ASP A 73 26.72 9.86 -14.77
C ASP A 73 28.00 9.07 -14.40
N TYR A 74 28.06 8.47 -13.20
CA TYR A 74 29.21 7.68 -12.75
C TYR A 74 29.14 6.21 -13.15
N PHE A 75 27.94 5.62 -13.21
CA PHE A 75 27.79 4.15 -13.27
C PHE A 75 27.28 3.61 -14.60
N TYR A 76 26.32 4.26 -15.28
CA TYR A 76 25.82 3.91 -16.62
C TYR A 76 24.63 4.84 -16.96
N PRO A 77 24.55 5.49 -18.14
CA PRO A 77 23.64 6.62 -18.31
C PRO A 77 22.14 6.23 -18.24
N ASN A 78 21.43 6.95 -17.38
CA ASN A 78 19.97 7.13 -17.31
C ASN A 78 19.12 5.91 -16.89
N LYS A 79 19.65 4.81 -16.36
CA LYS A 79 18.79 3.67 -15.99
C LYS A 79 18.06 3.88 -14.67
N LEU A 80 18.75 4.37 -13.65
CA LEU A 80 18.16 4.53 -12.31
C LEU A 80 17.15 5.68 -12.32
N LYS A 81 17.50 6.81 -12.94
CA LYS A 81 16.59 7.96 -13.12
C LYS A 81 15.30 7.60 -13.85
N ARG A 82 15.39 6.87 -14.99
CA ARG A 82 14.21 6.44 -15.74
C ARG A 82 13.31 5.51 -14.92
N LYS A 83 13.91 4.58 -14.17
CA LYS A 83 13.17 3.67 -13.30
C LYS A 83 12.45 4.45 -12.18
N LEU A 84 13.14 5.40 -11.55
CA LEU A 84 12.56 6.27 -10.53
C LEU A 84 11.32 7.01 -11.07
N ILE A 85 11.44 7.70 -12.20
CA ILE A 85 10.33 8.44 -12.82
C ILE A 85 9.14 7.53 -13.10
N SER A 86 9.39 6.35 -13.68
CA SER A 86 8.32 5.36 -13.94
C SER A 86 7.64 4.87 -12.66
N LEU A 87 8.36 4.74 -11.54
CA LEU A 87 7.76 4.33 -10.27
C LEU A 87 6.85 5.43 -9.68
N TYR A 88 7.08 6.71 -9.94
CA TYR A 88 6.23 7.80 -9.43
C TYR A 88 5.08 8.18 -10.37
N GLN A 89 5.02 7.66 -11.60
CA GLN A 89 4.03 8.06 -12.61
C GLN A 89 2.55 7.96 -12.18
N ASP A 90 2.23 7.03 -11.26
CA ASP A 90 0.87 6.78 -10.79
C ASP A 90 0.52 7.60 -9.52
N PHE A 91 1.48 8.35 -8.99
CA PHE A 91 1.29 9.27 -7.86
C PHE A 91 1.04 10.67 -8.39
N SER A 92 0.23 11.44 -7.66
CA SER A 92 -0.04 12.84 -7.97
C SER A 92 0.82 13.74 -7.10
N ASP A 93 1.34 14.82 -7.68
CA ASP A 93 1.93 15.89 -6.88
C ASP A 93 0.83 16.53 -6.01
N TRP A 94 1.03 16.55 -4.69
CA TRP A 94 0.06 17.19 -3.81
C TRP A 94 0.11 18.71 -3.90
N ARG A 95 1.23 19.32 -4.34
CA ARG A 95 1.38 20.78 -4.42
C ARG A 95 0.41 21.39 -5.43
N GLY A 96 0.13 20.70 -6.54
CA GLY A 96 -0.89 21.09 -7.52
C GLY A 96 -2.33 21.17 -6.97
N ASN A 97 -2.61 20.53 -5.83
CA ASN A 97 -3.89 20.64 -5.11
C ASN A 97 -3.66 20.74 -3.59
N LYS A 98 -2.77 21.67 -3.21
CA LYS A 98 -2.38 21.93 -1.83
C LYS A 98 -3.60 22.24 -0.95
N LYS A 99 -3.69 21.58 0.19
CA LYS A 99 -4.70 21.83 1.23
C LYS A 99 -4.13 22.50 2.47
N GLN A 100 -2.82 22.38 2.71
CA GLN A 100 -2.08 23.05 3.77
C GLN A 100 -2.38 24.56 3.80
N ILE A 101 -2.60 25.08 5.01
CA ILE A 101 -2.89 26.50 5.29
C ILE A 101 -1.60 27.14 5.82
N SER A 102 -1.16 28.26 5.23
CA SER A 102 0.11 28.93 5.57
C SER A 102 0.12 29.55 6.96
N GLU A 103 -1.05 29.96 7.44
CA GLU A 103 -1.23 30.65 8.73
C GLU A 103 -1.19 29.66 9.90
N ASN A 104 -1.39 28.36 9.63
CA ASN A 104 -1.37 27.33 10.65
C ASN A 104 0.07 27.01 11.08
N ILE A 105 0.27 26.90 12.39
CA ILE A 105 1.52 26.45 13.00
C ILE A 105 1.47 24.94 13.13
N TYR A 106 2.21 24.24 12.27
CA TYR A 106 2.38 22.80 12.36
C TYR A 106 3.61 22.47 13.19
N GLN A 107 3.49 21.56 14.16
CA GLN A 107 4.63 21.15 14.99
C GLN A 107 4.81 19.64 15.03
N ILE A 108 6.07 19.21 15.00
CA ILE A 108 6.51 17.82 15.19
C ILE A 108 7.71 17.85 16.13
N PHE A 109 7.71 17.01 17.17
CA PHE A 109 8.79 17.00 18.19
C PHE A 109 9.10 18.40 18.75
N ASN A 110 8.06 19.22 18.97
CA ASN A 110 8.14 20.62 19.41
C ASN A 110 8.89 21.56 18.45
N GLN A 111 9.10 21.16 17.19
CA GLN A 111 9.72 21.98 16.15
C GLN A 111 8.68 22.40 15.13
N ASN A 112 8.68 23.69 14.77
CA ASN A 112 7.77 24.21 13.76
C ASN A 112 8.20 23.75 12.37
N ILE A 113 7.27 23.16 11.63
CA ILE A 113 7.47 22.73 10.25
C ILE A 113 6.55 23.51 9.31
N GLU A 114 7.00 23.74 8.09
CA GLU A 114 6.26 24.51 7.08
C GLU A 114 6.46 23.90 5.70
N ASN A 115 5.48 24.10 4.82
CA ASN A 115 5.51 23.67 3.42
C ASN A 115 5.98 22.21 3.16
N HIS A 116 5.65 21.29 4.06
CA HIS A 116 6.12 19.91 4.05
C HIS A 116 4.95 18.92 3.87
N THR A 117 5.21 17.72 3.32
CA THR A 117 4.21 16.64 3.16
C THR A 117 3.46 16.33 4.46
N LEU A 118 4.15 16.39 5.60
CA LEU A 118 3.59 16.20 6.94
C LEU A 118 2.59 17.31 7.33
N CYS A 119 2.82 18.56 6.90
CA CYS A 119 1.82 19.62 7.08
C CYS A 119 0.58 19.36 6.22
N GLU A 120 0.79 18.96 4.96
CA GLU A 120 -0.28 18.69 4.00
C GLU A 120 -1.20 17.56 4.46
N ILE A 121 -0.64 16.41 4.86
CA ILE A 121 -1.43 15.27 5.34
C ILE A 121 -2.20 15.62 6.62
N SER A 122 -1.59 16.37 7.54
CA SER A 122 -2.24 16.82 8.77
C SER A 122 -3.41 17.76 8.46
N GLN A 123 -3.23 18.70 7.52
CA GLN A 123 -4.31 19.60 7.12
C GLN A 123 -5.45 18.85 6.41
N ARG A 124 -5.15 17.88 5.55
CA ARG A 124 -6.19 17.07 4.90
C ARG A 124 -7.00 16.27 5.93
N LYS A 125 -6.32 15.65 6.89
CA LYS A 125 -6.98 14.91 7.98
C LYS A 125 -7.83 15.83 8.86
N HIS A 126 -7.35 17.04 9.12
CA HIS A 126 -8.11 18.06 9.85
C HIS A 126 -9.36 18.51 9.08
N ASN A 127 -9.28 18.66 7.75
CA ASN A 127 -10.41 19.05 6.93
C ASN A 127 -11.44 17.92 6.73
N VAL A 128 -11.01 16.66 6.74
CA VAL A 128 -11.87 15.49 6.50
C VAL A 128 -11.52 14.36 7.47
N SER A 129 -12.27 14.26 8.57
CA SER A 129 -12.04 13.27 9.63
C SER A 129 -12.22 11.83 9.19
N ASP A 130 -13.14 11.59 8.25
CA ASP A 130 -13.61 10.23 7.89
C ASP A 130 -12.77 9.55 6.81
N GLU A 131 -11.76 10.26 6.26
CA GLU A 131 -10.82 9.68 5.31
C GLU A 131 -9.64 8.99 6.01
N ASN A 132 -9.16 7.91 5.40
CA ASN A 132 -7.99 7.16 5.87
C ASN A 132 -6.73 7.66 5.16
N PHE A 133 -5.69 7.91 5.96
CA PHE A 133 -4.42 8.46 5.49
C PHE A 133 -3.27 7.57 5.97
N ALA A 134 -2.35 7.27 5.06
CA ALA A 134 -1.14 6.50 5.32
C ALA A 134 0.10 7.27 4.87
N LEU A 135 1.20 7.06 5.60
CA LEU A 135 2.53 7.54 5.23
C LEU A 135 3.43 6.35 4.89
N LEU A 136 3.81 6.23 3.62
CA LEU A 136 4.85 5.31 3.19
C LEU A 136 6.21 5.95 3.45
N ASN A 137 6.91 5.44 4.46
CA ASN A 137 8.26 5.87 4.80
C ASN A 137 9.27 5.13 3.96
N HIS A 138 9.66 5.77 2.88
CA HIS A 138 10.71 5.27 2.03
C HIS A 138 12.03 5.94 2.43
N ILE A 139 12.60 5.46 3.56
CA ILE A 139 13.86 5.93 4.19
C ILE A 139 13.89 7.40 4.65
N PHE A 140 12.75 8.01 4.94
CA PHE A 140 12.65 9.42 5.33
C PHE A 140 12.89 9.66 6.84
N ILE A 141 12.36 8.81 7.71
CA ILE A 141 12.44 8.97 9.17
C ILE A 141 12.69 7.63 9.86
N ASN A 142 13.41 7.65 10.98
CA ASN A 142 13.56 6.48 11.84
C ASN A 142 12.56 6.52 13.01
N ASN A 143 11.26 6.49 12.70
CA ASN A 143 10.17 6.44 13.67
C ASN A 143 8.99 5.64 13.09
N ASN A 144 8.26 4.94 13.97
CA ASN A 144 7.09 4.14 13.59
C ASN A 144 5.79 4.96 13.58
N HIS A 145 5.77 6.07 14.31
CA HIS A 145 4.62 6.97 14.38
C HIS A 145 5.13 8.40 14.39
N ILE A 146 4.31 9.32 13.90
CA ILE A 146 4.56 10.75 14.00
C ILE A 146 3.30 11.45 14.48
N GLU A 147 3.47 12.27 15.51
CA GLU A 147 2.43 13.15 16.00
C GLU A 147 2.67 14.55 15.42
N ILE A 148 1.62 15.14 14.85
CA ILE A 148 1.65 16.45 14.24
C ILE A 148 0.55 17.28 14.89
N THR A 149 0.94 18.39 15.54
CA THR A 149 -0.02 19.34 16.08
C THR A 149 -0.26 20.50 15.12
N ILE A 150 -1.49 21.01 15.09
CA ILE A 150 -1.90 22.22 14.37
C ILE A 150 -2.33 23.25 15.42
N ASN A 151 -1.65 24.39 15.44
CA ASN A 151 -1.90 25.51 16.36
C ASN A 151 -1.89 25.11 17.84
N GLN A 152 -1.24 24.00 18.21
CA GLN A 152 -1.25 23.41 19.56
C GLN A 152 -2.63 22.95 20.06
N GLU A 153 -3.66 22.98 19.22
CA GLU A 153 -5.05 22.66 19.59
C GLU A 153 -5.49 21.30 19.06
N HIS A 154 -5.03 20.93 17.86
CA HIS A 154 -5.38 19.68 17.21
C HIS A 154 -4.15 18.81 17.04
N SER A 155 -4.24 17.54 17.42
CA SER A 155 -3.17 16.56 17.21
C SER A 155 -3.64 15.44 16.30
N ASN A 156 -2.85 15.15 15.27
CA ASN A 156 -3.02 13.99 14.40
C ASN A 156 -1.83 13.06 14.58
N THR A 157 -2.08 11.79 14.90
CA THR A 157 -1.06 10.75 14.88
C THR A 157 -1.16 9.95 13.59
N PHE A 158 -0.04 9.78 12.90
CA PHE A 158 0.05 8.97 11.70
C PHE A 158 0.97 7.78 11.92
N GLU A 159 0.51 6.60 11.48
CA GLU A 159 1.35 5.41 11.37
C GLU A 159 2.32 5.57 10.19
N ILE A 160 3.57 5.21 10.43
CA ILE A 160 4.64 5.26 9.45
C ILE A 160 4.89 3.84 8.93
N LEU A 161 4.61 3.62 7.65
CA LEU A 161 4.73 2.32 6.98
C LEU A 161 6.11 2.21 6.34
N SER A 162 7.01 1.44 6.96
CA SER A 162 8.41 1.31 6.58
C SER A 162 8.71 0.08 5.71
N ASP A 163 7.84 -0.92 5.71
CA ASP A 163 8.01 -2.16 4.95
C ASP A 163 6.72 -2.67 4.28
N GLU A 164 6.86 -3.70 3.44
CA GLU A 164 5.75 -4.29 2.67
C GLU A 164 4.69 -4.89 3.59
N SER A 165 5.10 -5.52 4.69
CA SER A 165 4.18 -6.17 5.62
C SER A 165 3.31 -5.15 6.33
N GLN A 166 3.91 -4.05 6.81
CA GLN A 166 3.18 -2.93 7.41
C GLN A 166 2.21 -2.30 6.42
N LEU A 167 2.63 -2.11 5.17
CA LEU A 167 1.76 -1.57 4.12
C LEU A 167 0.54 -2.47 3.86
N ILE A 168 0.76 -3.79 3.70
CA ILE A 168 -0.33 -4.76 3.50
C ILE A 168 -1.28 -4.81 4.70
N ASN A 169 -0.74 -4.79 5.93
CA ASN A 169 -1.51 -4.82 7.16
C ASN A 169 -2.36 -3.54 7.30
N TRP A 170 -1.79 -2.38 6.99
CA TRP A 170 -2.54 -1.12 7.02
C TRP A 170 -3.72 -1.15 6.05
N PHE A 171 -3.51 -1.58 4.80
CA PHE A 171 -4.60 -1.71 3.83
C PHE A 171 -5.64 -2.73 4.25
N THR A 172 -5.24 -3.83 4.90
CA THR A 172 -6.15 -4.85 5.43
C THR A 172 -7.21 -4.25 6.36
N GLU A 173 -6.83 -3.31 7.22
CA GLU A 173 -7.77 -2.69 8.17
C GLU A 173 -8.41 -1.40 7.63
N ASN A 174 -7.72 -0.66 6.75
CA ASN A 174 -8.13 0.70 6.36
C ASN A 174 -8.68 0.82 4.94
N ARG A 175 -8.58 -0.21 4.07
CA ARG A 175 -9.07 -0.13 2.68
C ARG A 175 -10.56 0.25 2.63
N ILE A 176 -10.91 1.04 1.62
CA ILE A 176 -12.30 1.38 1.34
C ILE A 176 -12.54 1.15 -0.17
N PRO A 177 -13.60 0.41 -0.55
CA PRO A 177 -14.48 -0.41 0.30
C PRO A 177 -13.77 -1.61 0.94
N GLN A 178 -14.22 -2.00 2.13
CA GLN A 178 -13.79 -3.24 2.80
C GLN A 178 -14.20 -4.46 1.97
N ARG A 179 -13.31 -5.46 1.87
CA ARG A 179 -13.63 -6.73 1.20
C ARG A 179 -14.60 -7.50 2.08
N LYS A 180 -15.76 -7.85 1.55
CA LYS A 180 -16.79 -8.58 2.31
C LYS A 180 -16.98 -9.96 1.71
N PHE A 181 -16.78 -10.98 2.55
CA PHE A 181 -17.09 -12.35 2.18
C PHE A 181 -18.59 -12.59 2.30
N GLN A 182 -19.19 -13.08 1.22
CA GLN A 182 -20.60 -13.45 1.15
C GLN A 182 -20.72 -14.96 1.05
N ALA A 183 -21.27 -15.58 2.10
CA ALA A 183 -21.62 -16.98 2.05
C ALA A 183 -22.86 -17.16 1.17
N ILE A 184 -22.72 -17.86 0.05
CA ILE A 184 -23.86 -18.32 -0.75
C ILE A 184 -24.41 -19.62 -0.14
N GLN A 185 -25.74 -19.82 -0.18
CA GLN A 185 -26.41 -21.08 0.21
C GLN A 185 -25.79 -22.35 -0.42
N LYS A 186 -25.09 -22.25 -1.55
CA LYS A 186 -24.38 -23.37 -2.19
C LYS A 186 -23.21 -23.91 -1.35
N HIS A 187 -22.72 -23.19 -0.34
CA HIS A 187 -21.70 -23.69 0.59
C HIS A 187 -22.22 -24.74 1.57
N ASP A 188 -23.54 -24.92 1.70
CA ASP A 188 -24.13 -26.03 2.46
C ASP A 188 -24.19 -27.34 1.64
N ILE A 189 -23.80 -27.31 0.35
CA ILE A 189 -23.59 -28.53 -0.45
C ILE A 189 -22.29 -29.18 0.02
N ARG A 190 -22.39 -30.23 0.83
CA ARG A 190 -21.22 -30.94 1.41
C ARG A 190 -20.34 -31.67 0.38
N LYS A 191 -20.76 -31.80 -0.87
CA LYS A 191 -20.05 -32.58 -1.89
C LYS A 191 -19.26 -31.66 -2.82
N PRO A 192 -18.00 -32.00 -3.14
CA PRO A 192 -17.24 -31.28 -4.14
C PRO A 192 -17.90 -31.40 -5.52
N LEU A 193 -17.65 -30.40 -6.36
CA LEU A 193 -18.15 -30.30 -7.72
C LEU A 193 -16.98 -30.36 -8.69
N PHE A 194 -17.01 -31.28 -9.65
CA PHE A 194 -16.04 -31.30 -10.73
C PHE A 194 -16.49 -30.34 -11.84
N ARG A 195 -15.68 -29.33 -12.15
CA ARG A 195 -15.94 -28.36 -13.23
C ARG A 195 -14.65 -27.96 -13.90
N ASN A 196 -14.69 -27.85 -15.23
CA ASN A 196 -13.55 -27.41 -16.05
C ASN A 196 -12.25 -28.20 -15.80
N GLY A 197 -12.36 -29.50 -15.49
CA GLY A 197 -11.21 -30.35 -15.23
C GLY A 197 -10.74 -30.36 -13.77
N GLU A 198 -11.37 -29.59 -12.88
CA GLU A 198 -10.93 -29.44 -11.49
C GLU A 198 -12.02 -29.75 -10.46
N TRP A 199 -11.58 -30.23 -9.29
CA TRP A 199 -12.42 -30.37 -8.12
C TRP A 199 -12.54 -29.05 -7.37
N ARG A 200 -13.77 -28.55 -7.29
CA ARG A 200 -14.12 -27.37 -6.48
C ARG A 200 -14.84 -27.83 -5.23
N TYR A 201 -14.26 -27.51 -4.10
CA TYR A 201 -14.78 -27.90 -2.81
C TYR A 201 -15.55 -26.74 -2.19
N PRO A 202 -16.71 -27.00 -1.54
CA PRO A 202 -17.35 -25.96 -0.74
C PRO A 202 -16.34 -25.37 0.26
N LEU A 203 -16.53 -24.11 0.63
CA LEU A 203 -15.81 -23.56 1.77
C LEU A 203 -16.23 -24.37 3.00
N TYR A 204 -15.35 -25.27 3.41
CA TYR A 204 -15.51 -25.98 4.66
C TYR A 204 -15.69 -24.93 5.76
N ARG A 205 -16.58 -25.20 6.72
CA ARG A 205 -16.62 -24.44 7.98
C ARG A 205 -15.29 -24.68 8.69
N SER A 206 -14.23 -24.00 8.27
CA SER A 206 -12.92 -24.08 8.88
C SER A 206 -12.93 -23.25 10.17
N SER A 207 -11.95 -23.49 11.04
CA SER A 207 -11.74 -22.69 12.25
C SER A 207 -11.26 -21.27 11.94
N ILE A 208 -10.73 -21.03 10.73
CA ILE A 208 -10.38 -19.70 10.23
C ILE A 208 -11.54 -19.17 9.39
N ASN A 209 -11.91 -17.91 9.62
CA ASN A 209 -13.01 -17.29 8.87
C ASN A 209 -12.53 -16.97 7.43
N PRO A 210 -13.23 -17.39 6.37
CA PRO A 210 -12.93 -16.98 4.99
C PRO A 210 -12.82 -15.46 4.82
N GLN A 211 -13.51 -14.69 5.66
CA GLN A 211 -13.40 -13.24 5.74
C GLN A 211 -11.98 -12.77 6.13
N ASP A 212 -11.29 -13.47 7.05
CA ASP A 212 -9.95 -13.13 7.50
C ASP A 212 -8.91 -13.42 6.42
N ILE A 213 -9.07 -14.55 5.71
CA ILE A 213 -8.21 -14.88 4.57
C ILE A 213 -8.44 -13.87 3.44
N LEU A 214 -9.69 -13.49 3.17
CA LEU A 214 -10.04 -12.52 2.11
C LEU A 214 -9.38 -11.15 2.31
N LYS A 215 -9.22 -10.70 3.57
CA LYS A 215 -8.54 -9.45 3.89
C LYS A 215 -7.11 -9.39 3.31
N THR A 216 -6.39 -10.51 3.33
CA THR A 216 -4.99 -10.61 2.86
C THR A 216 -4.85 -11.24 1.48
N ALA A 217 -5.97 -11.62 0.84
CA ALA A 217 -5.97 -12.30 -0.45
C ALA A 217 -5.32 -11.45 -1.55
N ILE A 218 -4.63 -12.13 -2.47
CA ILE A 218 -3.89 -11.50 -3.57
C ILE A 218 -4.46 -11.97 -4.91
N GLY A 219 -4.28 -11.19 -5.97
CA GLY A 219 -4.76 -11.56 -7.29
C GLY A 219 -4.04 -10.84 -8.40
N LEU A 220 -4.36 -11.22 -9.64
CA LEU A 220 -3.95 -10.48 -10.83
C LEU A 220 -4.99 -9.43 -11.23
N THR A 221 -6.25 -9.59 -10.79
CA THR A 221 -7.34 -8.66 -11.03
C THR A 221 -8.20 -8.51 -9.78
N LYS A 222 -8.97 -7.42 -9.67
CA LYS A 222 -9.94 -7.26 -8.57
C LYS A 222 -11.13 -8.23 -8.66
N LYS A 223 -11.32 -8.91 -9.80
CA LYS A 223 -12.44 -9.86 -9.99
C LYS A 223 -12.18 -11.22 -9.37
N GLU A 224 -10.92 -11.55 -9.14
CA GLU A 224 -10.51 -12.85 -8.66
C GLU A 224 -9.28 -12.71 -7.75
N LEU A 225 -9.47 -13.08 -6.49
CA LEU A 225 -8.45 -13.08 -5.46
C LEU A 225 -8.24 -14.50 -4.96
N PHE A 226 -7.07 -14.74 -4.38
CA PHE A 226 -6.64 -16.04 -3.91
C PHE A 226 -6.09 -15.92 -2.50
N GLY A 227 -6.48 -16.87 -1.66
CA GLY A 227 -5.93 -17.04 -0.31
C GLY A 227 -5.49 -18.48 -0.09
N TYR A 228 -4.76 -18.70 1.00
CA TYR A 228 -4.35 -20.03 1.43
C TYR A 228 -4.96 -20.36 2.79
N ASP A 229 -5.75 -21.45 2.85
CA ASP A 229 -6.25 -21.99 4.10
C ASP A 229 -5.27 -23.04 4.61
N SER A 230 -4.42 -22.65 5.56
CA SER A 230 -3.40 -23.52 6.15
C SER A 230 -3.98 -24.70 6.93
N ASN A 231 -5.19 -24.57 7.47
CA ASN A 231 -5.86 -25.67 8.20
C ASN A 231 -6.34 -26.76 7.25
N LYS A 232 -6.72 -26.38 6.03
CA LYS A 232 -7.17 -27.32 4.99
C LYS A 232 -6.06 -27.71 4.03
N LYS A 233 -4.95 -26.98 4.00
CA LYS A 233 -3.87 -27.12 3.02
C LYS A 233 -4.39 -27.01 1.59
N MET A 234 -5.25 -26.02 1.37
CA MET A 234 -5.93 -25.77 0.10
C MET A 234 -5.91 -24.28 -0.21
N PHE A 235 -6.00 -23.93 -1.49
CA PHE A 235 -6.24 -22.54 -1.88
C PHE A 235 -7.73 -22.23 -1.78
N ILE A 236 -8.04 -20.97 -1.49
CA ILE A 236 -9.37 -20.40 -1.64
C ILE A 236 -9.34 -19.49 -2.87
N VAL A 237 -10.24 -19.73 -3.81
CA VAL A 237 -10.53 -18.83 -4.92
C VAL A 237 -11.70 -17.95 -4.51
N PHE A 238 -11.48 -16.63 -4.44
CA PHE A 238 -12.50 -15.62 -4.19
C PHE A 238 -12.90 -14.95 -5.49
N LYS A 239 -14.19 -15.01 -5.82
CA LYS A 239 -14.76 -14.41 -7.03
C LYS A 239 -15.63 -13.22 -6.65
N TYR A 240 -15.42 -12.11 -7.32
CA TYR A 240 -16.17 -10.88 -7.12
C TYR A 240 -17.65 -11.06 -7.50
N GLU A 241 -18.57 -10.66 -6.62
CA GLU A 241 -20.00 -10.62 -6.89
C GLU A 241 -20.45 -9.23 -7.28
N ASN A 242 -21.10 -9.12 -8.43
CA ASN A 242 -21.38 -7.86 -9.12
C ASN A 242 -22.81 -7.40 -8.83
N VAL A 243 -23.18 -7.27 -7.56
CA VAL A 243 -24.56 -6.94 -7.16
C VAL A 243 -24.53 -5.86 -6.08
N GLU A 244 -24.61 -4.60 -6.52
CA GLU A 244 -25.02 -3.41 -5.74
C GLU A 244 -24.12 -2.95 -4.57
N HIS A 245 -23.28 -3.80 -3.99
CA HIS A 245 -22.37 -3.44 -2.90
C HIS A 245 -20.90 -3.57 -3.35
N GLU A 246 -20.14 -2.49 -3.23
CA GLU A 246 -18.74 -2.47 -3.65
C GLU A 246 -17.92 -3.50 -2.86
N ASN A 247 -17.18 -4.39 -3.56
CA ASN A 247 -16.15 -5.30 -3.00
C ASN A 247 -16.65 -6.54 -2.23
N GLN A 248 -17.73 -7.16 -2.70
CA GLN A 248 -18.21 -8.46 -2.22
C GLN A 248 -17.61 -9.65 -2.98
N TYR A 249 -17.31 -10.74 -2.26
CA TYR A 249 -16.73 -11.96 -2.83
C TYR A 249 -17.40 -13.20 -2.25
N HIS A 250 -17.68 -14.18 -3.11
CA HIS A 250 -17.88 -15.57 -2.68
C HIS A 250 -16.58 -16.35 -2.91
N GLY A 251 -16.47 -17.55 -2.36
CA GLY A 251 -15.28 -18.36 -2.58
C GLY A 251 -15.48 -19.86 -2.46
N TYR A 252 -14.49 -20.60 -2.92
CA TYR A 252 -14.46 -22.07 -2.87
C TYR A 252 -13.03 -22.56 -2.74
N HIS A 253 -12.85 -23.76 -2.18
CA HIS A 253 -11.54 -24.38 -2.07
C HIS A 253 -11.16 -25.10 -3.37
N VAL A 254 -9.88 -25.06 -3.69
CA VAL A 254 -9.23 -25.86 -4.74
C VAL A 254 -7.93 -26.48 -4.21
N GLU A 255 -7.53 -27.60 -4.80
CA GLU A 255 -6.32 -28.33 -4.41
C GLU A 255 -5.04 -27.53 -4.71
N LEU A 256 -3.90 -27.91 -4.11
CA LEU A 256 -2.64 -27.16 -4.26
C LEU A 256 -2.07 -27.21 -5.69
N ASP A 257 -2.39 -28.27 -6.42
CA ASP A 257 -1.99 -28.49 -7.81
C ASP A 257 -2.98 -27.90 -8.83
N SER A 258 -4.16 -27.44 -8.39
CA SER A 258 -5.17 -26.75 -9.23
C SER A 258 -4.58 -25.68 -10.16
N ASP A 259 -4.89 -25.75 -11.45
CA ASP A 259 -4.49 -24.79 -12.47
C ASP A 259 -5.30 -23.48 -12.41
N GLU A 260 -6.41 -23.43 -11.66
CA GLU A 260 -7.16 -22.20 -11.38
C GLU A 260 -6.30 -21.16 -10.62
N VAL A 261 -5.29 -21.59 -9.85
CA VAL A 261 -4.35 -20.68 -9.19
C VAL A 261 -3.04 -20.63 -9.98
N ASN A 262 -2.74 -19.48 -10.58
CA ASN A 262 -1.49 -19.34 -11.33
C ASN A 262 -0.25 -19.58 -10.43
N SER A 263 0.79 -20.22 -10.99
CA SER A 263 2.03 -20.57 -10.27
C SER A 263 2.70 -19.40 -9.54
N VAL A 264 2.64 -18.19 -10.10
CA VAL A 264 3.17 -16.97 -9.45
C VAL A 264 2.41 -16.66 -8.15
N ILE A 265 1.09 -16.83 -8.15
CA ILE A 265 0.25 -16.62 -6.98
C ILE A 265 0.45 -17.75 -5.97
N LYS A 266 0.53 -19.01 -6.42
CA LYS A 266 0.84 -20.16 -5.55
C LYS A 266 2.12 -19.93 -4.75
N ASN A 267 3.20 -19.54 -5.43
CA ASN A 267 4.49 -19.28 -4.78
C ASN A 267 4.38 -18.16 -3.73
N LYS A 268 3.68 -17.06 -4.05
CA LYS A 268 3.48 -15.97 -3.09
C LYS A 268 2.63 -16.36 -1.88
N LEU A 269 1.67 -17.27 -2.04
CA LEU A 269 0.81 -17.69 -0.94
C LEU A 269 1.46 -18.73 -0.02
N LEU A 270 2.33 -19.59 -0.56
CA LEU A 270 2.96 -20.68 0.18
C LEU A 270 4.28 -20.29 0.86
N TYR A 271 5.00 -19.30 0.32
CA TYR A 271 6.32 -18.88 0.80
C TYR A 271 6.33 -17.45 1.33
N LYS A 272 5.18 -16.99 1.84
CA LYS A 272 5.00 -15.70 2.51
C LYS A 272 5.55 -15.74 3.93
#